data_AF-A0AA51UHU4-F1
#
_entry.id   AF-A0AA51UHU4-F1
#
_cell.length_a   1.000
_cell.length_b   1.000
_cell.length_c   1.000
_cell.angle_alpha   90.00
_cell.angle_beta   90.00
_cell.angle_gamma   90.00
#
_symmetry.space_group_name_H-M   'P 1'
#
loop_
_entity.id
_entity.type
_entity.pdbx_description
1 polymer ?
#
loop_
_entity_poly.entity_id
_entity_poly.type
_entity_poly.pdbx_seq_one_letter_code
_entity_poly.pdbx_strand_id
1 'polypeptide(L)'
;MNEKALKWIMGWITLWIIISIIIPVAFHLSLGFLGIMALAIIFWLSMLIDCLQRSEDNFPLPGQYEKLIWSLILIFLNAIGAILYFSLVLLNTNGKKTETPEKMA
;
A
#
# COMPACT_ATOMS: atom_id res chain seq x y z
N MET A 1 -2.52 -41.73 -35.67
CA MET A 1 -1.93 -40.70 -34.78
C MET A 1 -1.51 -41.40 -33.49
N ASN A 2 -0.26 -41.22 -33.04
CA ASN A 2 0.30 -41.92 -31.88
C ASN A 2 -0.34 -41.40 -30.57
N GLU A 3 -0.71 -42.28 -29.64
CA GLU A 3 -1.22 -41.91 -28.31
C GLU A 3 -0.27 -40.96 -27.56
N LYS A 4 1.04 -41.09 -27.77
CA LYS A 4 2.05 -40.17 -27.21
C LYS A 4 1.90 -38.76 -27.78
N ALA A 5 1.66 -38.64 -29.09
CA ALA A 5 1.44 -37.35 -29.74
C ALA A 5 0.10 -36.74 -29.29
N LEU A 6 -0.95 -37.55 -29.12
CA LEU A 6 -2.24 -37.10 -28.62
C LEU A 6 -2.15 -36.55 -27.19
N LYS A 7 -1.47 -37.26 -26.29
CA LYS A 7 -1.23 -36.80 -24.89
C LYS A 7 -0.42 -35.51 -24.84
N TRP A 8 0.59 -35.38 -25.71
CA TRP A 8 1.40 -34.17 -25.81
C TRP A 8 0.56 -32.96 -26.25
N ILE A 9 -0.29 -33.13 -27.27
CA ILE A 9 -1.20 -32.08 -27.76
C ILE A 9 -2.24 -31.69 -26.70
N MET A 10 -2.84 -32.67 -26.01
CA MET A 10 -3.79 -32.41 -24.92
C MET A 10 -3.17 -31.60 -23.76
N GLY A 11 -1.89 -31.83 -23.45
CA GLY A 11 -1.17 -31.06 -22.45
C GLY A 11 -1.10 -29.57 -22.80
N TRP A 12 -0.74 -29.25 -24.04
CA TRP A 12 -0.70 -27.86 -24.52
C TRP A 12 -2.07 -27.20 -24.51
N ILE A 13 -3.13 -27.91 -24.93
CA ILE A 13 -4.49 -27.39 -24.91
C ILE A 13 -4.93 -27.05 -23.48
N THR A 14 -4.65 -27.93 -22.53
CA THR A 14 -5.01 -27.72 -21.12
C THR A 14 -4.30 -26.50 -20.54
N LEU A 15 -3.00 -26.32 -20.85
CA LEU A 15 -2.25 -25.14 -20.43
C LEU A 15 -2.84 -23.85 -21.00
N TRP A 16 -3.20 -23.84 -22.28
CA TRP A 16 -3.83 -22.67 -22.92
C TRP A 16 -5.17 -22.30 -22.28
N ILE A 17 -5.99 -23.28 -21.91
CA ILE A 17 -7.27 -23.04 -21.23
C ILE A 17 -7.04 -22.40 -19.86
N ILE A 18 -6.08 -22.91 -19.08
CA ILE A 18 -5.74 -22.35 -17.76
C ILE A 18 -5.26 -20.90 -17.91
N ILE A 19 -4.37 -20.62 -18.85
CA ILE A 19 -3.85 -19.27 -19.11
C ILE A 19 -5.01 -18.32 -19.49
N SER A 20 -5.91 -18.77 -20.37
CA SER A 20 -7.05 -17.97 -20.81
C SER A 20 -8.01 -17.60 -19.66
N ILE A 21 -8.06 -18.37 -18.57
CA ILE A 21 -8.88 -18.09 -17.40
C ILE A 21 -8.13 -17.17 -16.42
N ILE A 22 -6.82 -17.35 -16.26
CA ILE A 22 -6.02 -16.54 -15.34
C ILE A 22 -5.92 -15.09 -15.80
N ILE A 23 -5.72 -14.85 -17.10
CA ILE A 23 -5.56 -13.50 -17.66
C ILE A 23 -6.74 -12.56 -17.31
N PRO A 24 -8.01 -12.90 -17.58
CA PRO A 24 -9.12 -12.03 -17.27
C PRO A 24 -9.29 -11.83 -15.76
N VAL A 25 -9.03 -12.85 -14.94
CA VAL A 25 -9.09 -12.72 -13.47
C VAL A 25 -8.04 -11.72 -12.98
N ALA A 26 -6.79 -11.87 -13.44
CA ALA A 26 -5.70 -10.95 -13.11
C ALA A 26 -5.99 -9.53 -13.60
N PHE A 27 -6.60 -9.39 -14.79
CA PHE A 27 -6.99 -8.10 -15.34
C PHE A 27 -8.07 -7.40 -14.51
N HIS A 28 -9.13 -8.11 -14.11
CA HIS A 28 -10.19 -7.54 -13.27
C HIS A 28 -9.67 -7.15 -11.89
N LEU A 29 -8.81 -7.99 -11.30
CA LEU A 29 -8.17 -7.69 -10.02
C LEU A 29 -7.29 -6.43 -10.13
N SER A 30 -6.50 -6.32 -11.20
CA SER A 30 -5.64 -5.17 -11.45
C SER A 30 -6.45 -3.89 -11.66
N LEU A 31 -7.57 -3.96 -12.39
CA LEU A 31 -8.45 -2.82 -12.62
C LEU A 31 -9.13 -2.35 -11.33
N GLY A 32 -9.59 -3.29 -10.49
CA GLY A 32 -10.14 -2.97 -9.17
C GLY A 32 -9.12 -2.29 -8.27
N PHE A 33 -7.89 -2.81 -8.22
CA PHE A 33 -6.81 -2.20 -7.45
C PHE A 33 -6.45 -0.80 -7.97
N LEU A 34 -6.36 -0.62 -9.30
CA LEU A 34 -6.11 0.67 -9.91
C LEU A 34 -7.21 1.69 -9.57
N GLY A 35 -8.48 1.26 -9.56
CA GLY A 35 -9.60 2.11 -9.16
C GLY A 35 -9.49 2.61 -7.72
N ILE A 36 -9.17 1.71 -6.78
CA ILE A 36 -8.99 2.07 -5.36
C ILE A 36 -7.80 3.02 -5.20
N MET A 37 -6.67 2.73 -5.86
CA MET A 37 -5.51 3.61 -5.85
C MET A 37 -5.83 4.99 -6.43
N ALA A 38 -6.57 5.06 -7.54
CA ALA A 38 -6.98 6.33 -8.14
C ALA A 38 -7.85 7.15 -7.16
N LEU A 39 -8.83 6.52 -6.49
CA LEU A 39 -9.65 7.19 -5.49
C LEU A 39 -8.81 7.69 -4.30
N ALA A 40 -7.85 6.90 -3.82
CA ALA A 40 -6.95 7.30 -2.74
C ALA A 40 -6.10 8.52 -3.14
N ILE A 41 -5.59 8.55 -4.37
CA ILE A 41 -4.81 9.68 -4.90
C ILE A 41 -5.69 10.92 -5.08
N ILE A 42 -6.90 10.78 -5.62
CA ILE A 42 -7.84 11.90 -5.77
C ILE A 42 -8.21 12.47 -4.41
N PHE A 43 -8.49 11.61 -3.44
CA PHE A 43 -8.77 12.02 -2.05
C PHE A 43 -7.58 12.76 -1.43
N TRP A 44 -6.37 12.21 -1.57
CA TRP A 44 -5.15 12.84 -1.06
C TRP A 44 -4.87 14.20 -1.72
N LEU A 45 -5.03 14.32 -3.05
CA LEU A 45 -4.91 15.58 -3.76
C LEU A 45 -5.99 16.58 -3.33
N SER A 46 -7.22 16.14 -3.12
CA SER A 46 -8.32 16.99 -2.65
C SER A 46 -8.02 17.57 -1.27
N MET A 47 -7.46 16.76 -0.36
CA MET A 47 -7.01 17.23 0.96
C MET A 47 -5.85 18.22 0.86
N LEU A 48 -4.92 18.02 -0.08
CA LEU A 48 -3.84 18.97 -0.33
C LEU A 48 -4.38 20.31 -0.87
N ILE A 49 -5.34 20.26 -1.79
CA ILE A 49 -5.98 21.47 -2.33
C ILE A 49 -6.75 22.20 -1.23
N ASP A 50 -7.53 21.50 -0.39
CA ASP A 50 -8.24 22.10 0.74
C ASP A 50 -7.26 22.80 1.71
N CYS A 51 -6.15 22.14 2.04
CA CYS A 51 -5.09 22.70 2.87
C CYS A 51 -4.45 23.96 2.24
N LEU A 52 -4.29 23.99 0.92
CA LEU A 52 -3.71 25.13 0.19
C LEU A 52 -4.71 26.28 -0.02
N GLN A 53 -6.00 26.00 -0.09
CA GLN A 53 -7.06 27.00 -0.25
C GLN A 53 -7.48 27.63 1.07
N ARG A 54 -7.31 26.92 2.20
CA ARG A 54 -7.59 27.45 3.53
C ARG A 54 -6.73 28.69 3.83
N SER A 55 -7.37 29.76 4.31
CA SER A 55 -6.68 30.97 4.75
C SER A 55 -5.90 30.68 6.04
N GLU A 56 -4.77 31.38 6.22
CA GLU A 56 -3.86 31.20 7.36
C GLU A 56 -4.54 31.40 8.72
N ASP A 57 -5.66 32.12 8.75
CA ASP A 57 -6.44 32.45 9.95
C ASP A 57 -7.25 31.27 10.52
N ASN A 58 -7.46 30.20 9.73
CA ASN A 58 -8.24 29.03 10.11
C ASN A 58 -7.37 27.86 10.63
N PHE A 59 -6.08 28.09 10.85
CA PHE A 59 -5.18 27.12 11.45
C PHE A 59 -5.14 27.28 12.98
N PRO A 60 -5.08 26.16 13.74
CA PRO A 60 -5.14 26.19 15.21
C PRO A 60 -3.96 26.93 15.86
N LEU A 61 -2.85 27.11 15.14
CA LEU A 61 -1.78 28.02 15.52
C LEU A 61 -1.71 29.19 14.52
N PRO A 62 -1.71 30.46 14.98
CA PRO A 62 -1.40 31.59 14.13
C PRO A 62 0.10 31.60 13.83
N GLY A 63 0.49 31.11 12.65
CA GLY A 63 1.89 31.07 12.23
C GLY A 63 2.02 31.19 10.72
N GLN A 64 2.89 32.10 10.28
CA GLN A 64 3.26 32.35 8.87
C GLN A 64 3.73 31.10 8.08
N TYR A 65 4.00 29.98 8.75
CA TYR A 65 4.45 28.73 8.13
C TYR A 65 3.52 27.53 8.34
N GLU A 66 2.39 27.67 9.05
CA GLU A 66 1.47 26.55 9.35
C GLU A 66 0.94 25.89 8.06
N LYS A 67 0.55 26.71 7.09
CA LYS A 67 0.11 26.25 5.78
C LYS A 67 1.18 25.42 5.05
N LEU A 68 2.44 25.86 5.13
CA LEU A 68 3.59 25.17 4.58
C LEU A 68 3.84 23.83 5.30
N ILE A 69 3.82 23.84 6.63
CA ILE A 69 4.04 22.67 7.48
C ILE A 69 2.98 21.59 7.22
N TRP A 70 1.70 21.96 7.19
CA TRP A 70 0.61 21.02 6.94
C TRP A 70 0.63 20.44 5.53
N SER A 71 0.95 21.27 4.53
CA SER A 71 1.15 20.80 3.15
C SER A 71 2.32 19.82 3.06
N LEU A 72 3.41 20.11 3.77
CA LEU A 72 4.60 19.26 3.81
C LEU A 72 4.30 17.92 4.51
N ILE A 73 3.58 17.94 5.64
CA ILE A 73 3.10 16.73 6.33
C ILE A 73 2.22 15.91 5.41
N LEU A 74 1.25 16.51 4.73
CA LEU A 74 0.37 15.81 3.76
C LEU A 74 1.18 15.16 2.63
N ILE A 75 2.24 15.83 2.15
CA ILE A 75 3.13 15.28 1.13
C ILE A 75 3.95 14.10 1.67
N PHE A 76 4.52 14.23 2.86
CA PHE A 76 5.36 13.21 3.47
C PHE A 76 4.57 12.15 4.26
N LEU A 77 3.25 12.24 4.37
CA LEU A 77 2.43 11.29 5.12
C LEU A 77 2.63 9.85 4.63
N ASN A 78 2.83 9.68 3.32
CA ASN A 78 3.18 8.39 2.71
C ASN A 78 4.53 7.85 3.23
N ALA A 79 5.52 8.71 3.43
CA ALA A 79 6.82 8.35 4.00
C ALA A 79 6.74 8.13 5.52
N ILE A 80 5.93 8.93 6.22
CA ILE A 80 5.71 8.80 7.68
C ILE A 80 5.08 7.44 7.99
N GLY A 81 4.16 6.93 7.17
CA GLY A 81 3.61 5.58 7.31
C GLY A 81 4.69 4.49 7.30
N ALA A 82 5.69 4.59 6.42
CA ALA A 82 6.81 3.64 6.36
C ALA A 82 7.74 3.76 7.58
N ILE A 83 8.03 5.00 8.02
CA ILE A 83 8.86 5.27 9.21
C ILE A 83 8.18 4.74 10.47
N LEU A 84 6.87 4.94 10.63
CA LEU A 84 6.09 4.42 11.76
C LEU A 84 6.05 2.89 11.79
N TYR A 85 5.88 2.23 10.63
CA TYR A 85 5.92 0.76 10.56
C TYR A 85 7.29 0.21 10.98
N PHE A 86 8.37 0.78 10.45
CA PHE A 86 9.73 0.40 10.83
C PHE A 86 9.96 0.62 12.33
N SER A 87 9.52 1.76 12.86
CA SER A 87 9.65 2.08 14.28
C SER A 87 8.85 1.12 15.15
N LEU A 88 7.61 0.81 14.80
CA LEU A 88 6.77 -0.15 15.53
C LEU A 88 7.41 -1.54 15.55
N VAL A 89 7.85 -2.04 14.39
CA VAL A 89 8.51 -3.36 14.28
C VAL A 89 9.79 -3.41 15.12
N LEU A 90 10.62 -2.38 15.03
CA LEU A 90 11.88 -2.31 15.76
C LEU A 90 11.66 -2.14 17.27
N LEU A 91 10.71 -1.31 17.69
CA LEU A 91 10.34 -1.13 19.11
C LEU A 91 9.76 -2.41 19.70
N ASN A 92 8.96 -3.17 18.94
CA ASN A 92 8.40 -4.44 19.40
C ASN A 92 9.47 -5.53 19.56
N THR A 93 10.59 -5.45 18.83
CA THR A 93 11.74 -6.35 19.05
C THR A 93 12.55 -6.01 20.30
N ASN A 94 12.59 -4.74 20.71
CA ASN A 94 13.34 -4.32 21.89
C ASN A 94 12.60 -4.64 23.20
N GLY A 95 11.26 -4.65 23.20
CA GLY A 95 10.46 -5.02 24.38
C GLY A 95 10.57 -6.49 24.79
N LYS A 96 10.87 -7.40 23.85
CA LYS A 96 11.03 -8.84 24.14
C LYS A 96 12.35 -9.21 24.81
N LYS A 97 13.38 -8.36 24.76
CA LYS A 97 14.68 -8.64 25.38
C LYS A 97 14.70 -8.44 26.89
N THR A 98 13.75 -7.68 27.44
CA THR A 98 13.70 -7.35 28.88
C THR A 98 12.85 -8.33 29.70
N GLU A 99 12.19 -9.29 29.06
CA GLU A 99 11.34 -10.31 29.72
C GLU A 99 11.95 -11.72 29.69
N THR A 100 13.28 -11.87 29.62
CA THR A 100 13.90 -13.18 29.88
C THR A 100 14.13 -13.29 31.39
N PRO A 101 13.41 -14.17 32.08
CA PRO A 101 13.29 -14.12 33.53
C PRO A 101 14.50 -14.79 34.18
N GLU A 102 15.09 -14.03 35.09
CA GLU A 102 15.52 -14.42 36.43
C GLU A 102 14.50 -15.37 37.11
N LYS A 103 14.33 -16.59 36.56
CA LYS A 103 13.51 -17.68 37.12
C LYS A 103 14.18 -19.05 36.98
N MET A 104 15.49 -19.08 36.79
CA MET A 104 16.30 -20.31 36.77
C MET A 104 17.62 -20.16 37.55
N ALA A 105 17.61 -19.46 38.68
CA ALA A 105 18.71 -19.45 39.65
C ALA A 105 18.15 -19.46 41.08
#